data_AF-A0A0B0Q2F2-F1
#
_entry.id   AF-A0A0B0Q2F2-F1
#
_cell.length_a   1.000
_cell.length_b   1.000
_cell.length_c   1.000
_cell.angle_alpha   90.00
_cell.angle_beta   90.00
_cell.angle_gamma   90.00
#
_symmetry.space_group_name_H-M   'P 1'
#
loop_
_entity.id
_entity.type
_entity.pdbx_description
1 polymer ?
#
loop_
_entity_poly.entity_id
_entity_poly.type
_entity_poly.pdbx_seq_one_letter_code
_entity_poly.pdbx_strand_id
1 'polypeptide(L)'
;MVDLEYQALTTYQKNLGYFEKNHFELFQKLSTLEIALNSGLYAENYSLEYKNEGYFDIQELSTGNFLYGENSKLFSEKLLATITYDRTGSVFEGQQRFPIQEEELEEIGDFKNFHSSLWATAKILHFNEKIAPKASSQMQKLYKFIFLETGLGLHVQEIIKKYNISAAFIFEKNLEIFRLSLFVTNYVELSL
;
A
#
# COMPACT_ATOMS: atom_id res chain seq x y z
N MET A 1 -30.95 -7.19 -0.64
CA MET A 1 -30.36 -6.77 -1.93
C MET A 1 -30.32 -5.26 -2.04
N VAL A 2 -31.47 -4.55 -1.97
CA VAL A 2 -31.56 -3.07 -2.02
C VAL A 2 -30.58 -2.33 -1.09
N ASP A 3 -30.33 -2.86 0.11
CA ASP A 3 -29.44 -2.22 1.10
C ASP A 3 -27.95 -2.25 0.69
N LEU A 4 -27.47 -3.34 0.09
CA LEU A 4 -26.05 -3.47 -0.27
C LEU A 4 -25.68 -2.59 -1.47
N GLU A 5 -26.51 -2.61 -2.51
CA GLU A 5 -26.31 -1.75 -3.69
C GLU A 5 -26.32 -0.28 -3.29
N TYR A 6 -27.26 0.10 -2.41
CA TYR A 6 -27.32 1.44 -1.86
C TYR A 6 -26.07 1.80 -1.04
N GLN A 7 -25.55 0.89 -0.22
CA GLN A 7 -24.31 1.08 0.53
C GLN A 7 -23.09 1.23 -0.38
N ALA A 8 -22.98 0.39 -1.41
CA ALA A 8 -21.89 0.46 -2.39
C ALA A 8 -21.93 1.79 -3.16
N LEU A 9 -23.11 2.21 -3.62
CA LEU A 9 -23.30 3.48 -4.31
C LEU A 9 -23.01 4.68 -3.40
N THR A 10 -23.44 4.63 -2.14
CA THR A 10 -23.14 5.66 -1.14
C THR A 10 -21.64 5.77 -0.91
N THR A 11 -20.95 4.63 -0.80
CA THR A 11 -19.49 4.57 -0.64
C THR A 11 -18.78 5.17 -1.86
N TYR A 12 -19.23 4.79 -3.06
CA TYR A 12 -18.73 5.33 -4.33
C TYR A 12 -18.84 6.86 -4.41
N GLN A 13 -20.04 7.40 -4.16
CA GLN A 13 -20.31 8.84 -4.20
C GLN A 13 -19.48 9.60 -3.17
N LYS A 14 -19.38 9.05 -1.95
CA LYS A 14 -18.57 9.63 -0.86
C LYS A 14 -17.09 9.70 -1.27
N ASN A 15 -16.56 8.63 -1.86
CA ASN A 15 -15.17 8.58 -2.31
C ASN A 15 -14.91 9.53 -3.48
N LEU A 16 -15.79 9.58 -4.48
CA LEU A 16 -15.67 10.52 -5.59
C LEU A 16 -15.64 11.97 -5.10
N GLY A 17 -16.56 12.34 -4.20
CA GLY A 17 -16.59 13.70 -3.62
C GLY A 17 -15.35 14.01 -2.78
N TYR A 18 -14.72 13.01 -2.17
CA TYR A 18 -13.43 13.19 -1.51
C TYR A 18 -12.30 13.45 -2.52
N PHE A 19 -12.22 12.68 -3.59
CA PHE A 19 -11.19 12.87 -4.62
C PHE A 19 -11.37 14.17 -5.39
N GLU A 20 -12.61 14.60 -5.65
CA GLU A 20 -12.89 15.91 -6.25
C GLU A 20 -12.26 17.05 -5.45
N LYS A 21 -12.40 17.00 -4.11
CA LYS A 21 -11.91 18.04 -3.21
C LYS A 21 -10.41 17.98 -2.93
N ASN A 22 -9.85 16.76 -2.79
CA ASN A 22 -8.49 16.58 -2.26
C ASN A 22 -7.48 16.09 -3.32
N HIS A 23 -7.93 15.46 -4.40
CA HIS A 23 -7.08 14.87 -5.44
C HIS A 23 -7.69 15.07 -6.84
N PHE A 24 -7.87 16.34 -7.21
CA PHE A 24 -8.63 16.74 -8.40
C PHE A 24 -8.16 16.06 -9.71
N GLU A 25 -6.85 15.86 -9.90
CA GLU A 25 -6.33 15.18 -11.10
C GLU A 25 -6.80 13.72 -11.20
N LEU A 26 -6.87 13.01 -10.06
CA LEU A 26 -7.38 11.63 -10.02
C LEU A 26 -8.89 11.62 -10.27
N PHE A 27 -9.62 12.55 -9.67
CA PHE A 27 -11.04 12.73 -9.95
C PHE A 27 -11.31 12.98 -11.45
N GLN A 28 -10.55 13.85 -12.11
CA GLN A 28 -10.70 14.10 -13.55
C GLN A 28 -10.47 12.84 -14.39
N LYS A 29 -9.48 12.02 -14.04
CA LYS A 29 -9.24 10.73 -14.70
C LYS A 29 -10.43 9.79 -14.53
N LEU A 30 -10.96 9.67 -13.30
CA LEU A 30 -12.14 8.86 -13.00
C LEU A 30 -13.38 9.34 -13.75
N SER A 31 -13.66 10.65 -13.75
CA SER A 31 -14.80 11.22 -14.48
C SER A 31 -14.68 11.03 -16.00
N THR A 32 -13.46 11.14 -16.54
CA THR A 32 -13.21 10.91 -17.98
C THR A 32 -13.45 9.45 -18.34
N LEU A 33 -12.98 8.52 -17.52
CA LEU A 33 -13.26 7.09 -17.69
C LEU A 33 -14.77 6.82 -17.65
N GLU A 34 -15.49 7.39 -16.67
CA GLU A 34 -16.94 7.25 -16.52
C GLU A 34 -17.71 7.77 -17.76
N ILE A 35 -17.31 8.90 -18.34
CA ILE A 35 -17.90 9.42 -19.57
C ILE A 35 -17.62 8.49 -20.74
N ALA A 36 -16.39 8.00 -20.88
CA ALA A 36 -16.01 7.10 -21.97
C ALA A 36 -16.78 5.76 -21.91
N LEU A 37 -16.98 5.23 -20.69
CA LEU A 37 -17.79 4.04 -20.43
C LEU A 37 -19.26 4.26 -20.82
N ASN A 38 -19.89 5.30 -20.27
CA ASN A 38 -21.32 5.57 -20.48
C ASN A 38 -21.67 5.96 -21.93
N SER A 39 -20.72 6.54 -22.66
CA SER A 39 -20.88 6.86 -24.09
C SER A 39 -20.53 5.69 -25.02
N GLY A 40 -20.04 4.57 -24.48
CA GLY A 40 -19.58 3.41 -25.26
C GLY A 40 -18.27 3.65 -26.03
N LEU A 41 -17.54 4.73 -25.73
CA LEU A 41 -16.22 5.02 -26.32
C LEU A 41 -15.11 4.12 -25.76
N TYR A 42 -15.34 3.52 -24.59
CA TYR A 42 -14.46 2.55 -23.95
C TYR A 42 -15.28 1.35 -23.50
N ALA A 43 -14.85 0.14 -23.86
CA ALA A 43 -15.49 -1.09 -23.44
C ALA A 43 -14.96 -1.51 -22.06
N GLU A 44 -15.87 -1.86 -21.15
CA GLU A 44 -15.50 -2.44 -19.85
C GLU A 44 -14.69 -3.73 -20.05
N ASN A 45 -13.60 -3.85 -19.29
CA ASN A 45 -12.80 -5.06 -19.20
C ASN A 45 -13.07 -5.80 -17.90
N TYR A 46 -13.61 -5.11 -16.89
CA TYR A 46 -13.81 -5.64 -15.55
C TYR A 46 -15.21 -5.32 -15.02
N SER A 47 -15.84 -6.30 -14.38
CA SER A 47 -17.07 -6.09 -13.60
C SER A 47 -16.84 -6.34 -12.11
N LEU A 48 -17.59 -5.61 -11.28
CA LEU A 48 -17.65 -5.84 -9.84
C LEU A 48 -18.77 -6.83 -9.54
N GLU A 49 -18.41 -8.02 -9.10
CA GLU A 49 -19.36 -9.10 -8.86
C GLU A 49 -19.56 -9.32 -7.36
N TYR A 50 -20.81 -9.29 -6.90
CA TYR A 50 -21.13 -9.69 -5.54
C TYR A 50 -21.43 -11.19 -5.47
N LYS A 51 -20.61 -11.91 -4.72
CA LYS A 51 -20.71 -13.36 -4.57
C LYS A 51 -21.73 -13.71 -3.50
N ASN A 52 -22.45 -14.82 -3.68
CA ASN A 52 -23.52 -15.27 -2.76
C ASN A 52 -23.01 -15.48 -1.33
N GLU A 53 -21.72 -15.76 -1.19
CA GLU A 53 -21.01 -15.94 0.07
C GLU A 53 -20.70 -14.62 0.81
N GLY A 54 -21.11 -13.47 0.29
CA GLY A 54 -21.12 -12.20 1.02
C GLY A 54 -19.88 -11.32 0.84
N TYR A 55 -19.24 -11.40 -0.33
CA TYR A 55 -18.04 -10.61 -0.67
C TYR A 55 -18.07 -10.14 -2.13
N PHE A 56 -17.29 -9.11 -2.42
CA PHE A 56 -17.07 -8.62 -3.78
C PHE A 56 -15.82 -9.24 -4.40
N ASP A 57 -15.87 -9.55 -5.68
CA ASP A 57 -14.73 -9.92 -6.51
C ASP A 57 -14.73 -9.09 -7.81
N ILE A 58 -13.62 -9.09 -8.53
CA ILE A 58 -13.50 -8.45 -9.83
C ILE A 58 -13.45 -9.56 -10.88
N GLN A 59 -14.39 -9.58 -11.80
CA GLN A 59 -14.35 -10.47 -12.94
C GLN A 59 -13.73 -9.77 -14.14
N GLU A 60 -12.73 -10.38 -14.77
CA GLU A 60 -12.26 -9.97 -16.08
C GLU A 60 -13.23 -10.48 -17.15
N LEU A 61 -13.85 -9.59 -17.90
CA LEU A 61 -14.93 -9.91 -18.84
C LEU A 61 -14.47 -10.71 -20.06
N SER A 62 -13.21 -10.56 -20.46
CA SER A 62 -12.64 -11.25 -21.63
C SER A 62 -12.41 -12.75 -21.37
N THR A 63 -12.03 -13.11 -20.15
CA THR A 63 -11.69 -14.49 -19.77
C THR A 63 -12.73 -15.14 -18.86
N GLY A 64 -13.55 -14.34 -18.19
CA GLY A 64 -14.46 -14.77 -17.12
C GLY A 64 -13.75 -15.08 -15.81
N ASN A 65 -12.42 -14.91 -15.73
CA ASN A 65 -11.65 -15.17 -14.53
C ASN A 65 -11.90 -14.13 -13.45
N PHE A 66 -11.77 -14.55 -12.20
CA PHE A 66 -11.87 -13.67 -11.05
C PHE A 66 -10.48 -13.28 -10.56
N LEU A 67 -10.30 -12.00 -10.20
CA LEU A 67 -9.04 -11.46 -9.72
C LEU A 67 -8.64 -12.10 -8.38
N TYR A 68 -9.59 -12.18 -7.42
CA TYR A 68 -9.33 -12.84 -6.16
C TYR A 68 -9.55 -14.35 -6.28
N GLY A 69 -10.66 -14.77 -6.89
CA GLY A 69 -11.02 -16.19 -6.99
C GLY A 69 -11.31 -16.84 -5.63
N GLU A 70 -11.33 -16.04 -4.57
CA GLU A 70 -11.63 -16.38 -3.20
C GLU A 70 -12.27 -15.17 -2.50
N ASN A 71 -12.70 -15.35 -1.25
CA ASN A 71 -13.30 -14.26 -0.49
C ASN A 71 -12.28 -13.12 -0.28
N SER A 72 -12.55 -11.96 -0.90
CA SER A 72 -11.66 -10.79 -0.88
C SER A 72 -11.39 -10.24 0.53
N LYS A 73 -12.30 -10.46 1.50
CA LYS A 73 -12.07 -10.14 2.91
C LYS A 73 -11.08 -11.11 3.55
N LEU A 74 -11.22 -12.41 3.29
CA LEU A 74 -10.27 -13.42 3.77
C LEU A 74 -8.88 -13.24 3.13
N PHE A 75 -8.83 -12.90 1.84
CA PHE A 75 -7.58 -12.55 1.18
C PHE A 75 -6.88 -11.37 1.89
N SER A 76 -7.64 -10.34 2.24
CA SER A 76 -7.14 -9.18 3.00
C SER A 76 -6.59 -9.59 4.37
N GLU A 77 -7.30 -10.44 5.11
CA GLU A 77 -6.84 -10.96 6.41
C GLU A 77 -5.55 -11.79 6.28
N LYS A 78 -5.44 -12.65 5.26
CA LYS A 78 -4.21 -13.40 4.97
C LYS A 78 -3.05 -12.46 4.71
N LEU A 79 -3.24 -11.43 3.89
CA LEU A 79 -2.20 -10.45 3.57
C LEU A 79 -1.76 -9.68 4.83
N LEU A 80 -2.72 -9.28 5.67
CA LEU A 80 -2.46 -8.60 6.95
C LEU A 80 -1.63 -9.46 7.92
N ALA A 81 -1.77 -10.78 7.86
CA ALA A 81 -0.99 -11.72 8.68
C ALA A 81 0.47 -11.83 8.22
N THR A 82 0.79 -11.49 6.96
CA THR A 82 2.17 -11.52 6.45
C THR A 82 3.01 -10.31 6.85
N ILE A 83 2.37 -9.23 7.31
CA ILE A 83 3.05 -7.98 7.65
C ILE A 83 3.57 -8.06 9.09
N THR A 84 4.88 -8.00 9.24
CA THR A 84 5.56 -8.00 10.53
C THR A 84 6.33 -6.70 10.75
N TYR A 85 6.88 -6.55 11.95
CA TYR A 85 7.84 -5.48 12.25
C TYR A 85 9.27 -5.88 11.88
N ASP A 86 9.49 -7.01 11.21
CA ASP A 86 10.83 -7.48 10.88
C ASP A 86 11.48 -6.57 9.84
N ARG A 87 12.80 -6.38 9.97
CA ARG A 87 13.54 -5.45 9.12
C ARG A 87 13.95 -6.08 7.78
N THR A 88 13.67 -7.35 7.56
CA THR A 88 14.17 -8.14 6.42
C THR A 88 13.10 -8.49 5.39
N GLY A 89 11.82 -8.49 5.75
CA GLY A 89 10.71 -8.83 4.86
C GLY A 89 9.90 -7.61 4.46
N SER A 90 9.63 -7.42 3.17
CA SER A 90 8.80 -6.33 2.63
C SER A 90 9.22 -4.91 3.07
N VAL A 91 10.52 -4.72 3.32
CA VAL A 91 11.14 -3.43 3.67
C VAL A 91 12.17 -3.07 2.60
N PHE A 92 12.21 -1.81 2.20
CA PHE A 92 13.30 -1.27 1.41
C PHE A 92 14.10 -0.26 2.25
N GLU A 93 15.41 -0.19 1.99
CA GLU A 93 16.30 0.78 2.62
C GLU A 93 16.84 1.71 1.53
N GLY A 94 16.62 3.01 1.69
CA GLY A 94 17.12 4.01 0.75
C GLY A 94 18.63 4.28 0.86
N GLN A 95 19.29 3.74 1.88
CA GLN A 95 20.72 3.89 2.11
C GLN A 95 21.39 2.53 2.03
N GLN A 96 22.48 2.46 1.26
CA GLN A 96 23.33 1.27 1.24
C GLN A 96 24.07 1.17 2.57
N ARG A 97 23.89 0.05 3.28
CA ARG A 97 24.71 -0.27 4.44
C ARG A 97 26.00 -0.91 3.98
N PHE A 98 27.11 -0.36 4.43
CA PHE A 98 28.41 -1.02 4.36
C PHE A 98 28.65 -1.65 5.73
N PRO A 99 28.76 -2.98 5.84
CA PRO A 99 29.19 -3.60 7.07
C PRO A 99 30.62 -3.12 7.35
N ILE A 100 30.86 -2.63 8.55
CA ILE A 100 32.17 -2.13 8.98
C ILE A 100 32.69 -3.12 10.01
N GLN A 101 33.82 -3.76 9.70
CA GLN A 101 34.51 -4.67 10.60
C GLN A 101 35.24 -3.91 11.70
N GLU A 102 35.60 -4.60 12.78
CA GLU A 102 36.23 -3.97 13.93
C GLU A 102 37.63 -3.44 13.57
N GLU A 103 38.35 -4.15 12.70
CA GLU A 103 39.67 -3.75 12.19
C GLU A 103 39.59 -2.46 11.33
N GLU A 104 38.54 -2.33 10.51
CA GLU A 104 38.32 -1.15 9.67
C GLU A 104 38.01 0.10 10.51
N LEU A 105 37.41 -0.06 11.69
CA LEU A 105 37.18 1.06 12.62
C LEU A 105 38.48 1.59 13.24
N GLU A 106 39.46 0.73 13.46
CA GLU A 106 40.77 1.12 13.98
C GLU A 106 41.51 1.98 12.94
N GLU A 107 41.52 1.53 11.67
CA GLU A 107 42.10 2.28 10.55
C GLU A 107 41.44 3.65 10.36
N ILE A 108 40.10 3.72 10.37
CA ILE A 108 39.36 4.99 10.28
C ILE A 108 39.62 5.86 11.52
N GLY A 109 39.88 5.24 12.67
CA GLY A 109 40.21 5.87 13.94
C GLY A 109 41.53 6.63 13.95
N ASP A 110 42.48 6.26 13.08
CA ASP A 110 43.77 6.94 12.93
C ASP A 110 43.70 8.18 12.03
N PHE A 111 42.69 8.27 11.17
CA PHE A 111 42.34 9.50 10.43
C PHE A 111 41.55 10.47 11.32
N LYS A 112 42.11 10.87 12.47
CA LYS A 112 41.54 11.85 13.43
C LYS A 112 41.51 13.29 12.91
N ASN A 113 41.21 13.50 11.64
CA ASN A 113 40.82 14.83 11.19
C ASN A 113 39.40 15.06 11.68
N PHE A 114 39.24 16.00 12.63
CA PHE A 114 37.97 16.42 13.24
C PHE A 114 36.85 16.79 12.23
N HIS A 115 37.22 16.93 10.95
CA HIS A 115 36.32 17.22 9.82
C HIS A 115 35.79 15.97 9.09
N SER A 116 36.26 14.76 9.42
CA SER A 116 35.75 13.52 8.82
C SER A 116 34.52 13.03 9.57
N SER A 117 33.33 13.45 9.10
CA SER A 117 32.04 12.91 9.57
C SER A 117 31.96 11.38 9.43
N LEU A 118 32.77 10.80 8.54
CA LEU A 118 32.82 9.37 8.25
C LEU A 118 33.23 8.54 9.48
N TRP A 119 34.16 9.01 10.31
CA TRP A 119 34.59 8.29 11.52
C TRP A 119 33.46 8.12 12.54
N ALA A 120 32.73 9.19 12.80
CA ALA A 120 31.62 9.16 13.76
C ALA A 120 30.47 8.30 13.22
N THR A 121 30.14 8.44 11.93
CA THR A 121 29.13 7.62 11.27
C THR A 121 29.51 6.13 11.29
N ALA A 122 30.76 5.79 10.99
CA ALA A 122 31.23 4.40 10.99
C ALA A 122 31.06 3.72 12.35
N LYS A 123 31.46 4.40 13.43
CA LYS A 123 31.28 3.88 14.80
C LYS A 123 29.83 3.68 15.19
N ILE A 124 28.96 4.63 14.84
CA ILE A 124 27.52 4.53 15.11
C ILE A 124 26.91 3.36 14.35
N LEU A 125 27.27 3.18 13.07
CA LEU A 125 26.78 2.07 12.25
C LEU A 125 27.20 0.72 12.81
N HIS A 126 28.50 0.54 13.12
CA HIS A 126 29.01 -0.70 13.71
C HIS A 126 28.36 -1.00 15.07
N PHE A 127 28.24 0.00 15.94
CA PHE A 127 27.56 -0.17 17.24
C PHE A 127 26.10 -0.61 17.06
N ASN A 128 25.38 0.00 16.11
CA ASN A 128 23.98 -0.34 15.83
C ASN A 128 23.85 -1.79 15.34
N GLU A 129 24.71 -2.23 14.42
CA GLU A 129 24.70 -3.62 13.93
C GLU A 129 25.02 -4.63 15.04
N LYS A 130 25.92 -4.30 15.97
CA LYS A 130 26.27 -5.18 17.09
C LYS A 130 25.13 -5.33 18.11
N ILE A 131 24.41 -4.25 18.39
CA ILE A 131 23.37 -4.23 19.44
C ILE A 131 21.98 -4.58 18.89
N ALA A 132 21.67 -4.17 17.67
CA ALA A 132 20.40 -4.41 17.01
C ALA A 132 20.62 -4.91 15.56
N PRO A 133 21.17 -6.13 15.39
CA PRO A 133 21.39 -6.71 14.07
C PRO A 133 20.08 -6.77 13.30
N LYS A 134 20.12 -6.44 12.00
CA LYS A 134 18.92 -6.38 11.16
C LYS A 134 18.12 -7.70 11.17
N ALA A 135 18.80 -8.84 11.15
CA ALA A 135 18.17 -10.16 11.07
C ALA A 135 17.45 -10.60 12.35
N SER A 136 17.79 -10.01 13.51
CA SER A 136 17.28 -10.42 14.83
C SER A 136 16.59 -9.28 15.59
N SER A 137 16.38 -8.13 14.95
CA SER A 137 15.72 -6.97 15.55
C SER A 137 14.52 -6.54 14.73
N GLN A 138 13.59 -5.85 15.39
CA GLN A 138 12.33 -5.41 14.83
C GLN A 138 12.20 -3.88 14.86
N MET A 139 11.42 -3.34 13.94
CA MET A 139 10.98 -1.96 13.95
C MET A 139 10.02 -1.73 15.12
N GLN A 140 10.13 -0.56 15.77
CA GLN A 140 9.19 -0.19 16.83
C GLN A 140 7.81 0.23 16.27
N LYS A 141 7.79 0.79 15.05
CA LYS A 141 6.58 1.27 14.38
C LYS A 141 6.75 1.25 12.87
N LEU A 142 5.66 0.99 12.15
CA LEU A 142 5.55 1.20 10.71
C LEU A 142 4.98 2.59 10.44
N TYR A 143 5.82 3.53 10.00
CA TYR A 143 5.37 4.90 9.71
C TYR A 143 4.84 5.05 8.28
N LYS A 144 5.47 4.37 7.33
CA LYS A 144 5.20 4.50 5.90
C LYS A 144 4.88 3.13 5.32
N PHE A 145 3.90 3.08 4.42
CA PHE A 145 3.55 1.86 3.71
C PHE A 145 3.30 2.15 2.23
N ILE A 146 3.80 1.26 1.37
CA ILE A 146 3.64 1.36 -0.10
C ILE A 146 2.76 0.20 -0.53
N PHE A 147 1.62 0.51 -1.15
CA PHE A 147 0.70 -0.44 -1.75
C PHE A 147 0.90 -0.40 -3.26
N LEU A 148 1.28 -1.53 -3.84
CA LEU A 148 1.45 -1.71 -5.28
C LEU A 148 0.39 -2.71 -5.73
N GLU A 149 -0.49 -2.28 -6.63
CA GLU A 149 -1.67 -3.03 -7.12
C GLU A 149 -2.63 -3.39 -5.97
N THR A 150 -3.72 -2.63 -5.85
CA THR A 150 -4.60 -2.72 -4.68
C THR A 150 -5.85 -3.56 -4.91
N GLY A 151 -6.22 -3.80 -6.17
CA GLY A 151 -7.53 -4.42 -6.46
C GLY A 151 -8.65 -3.60 -5.82
N LEU A 152 -9.55 -4.27 -5.10
CA LEU A 152 -10.64 -3.63 -4.34
C LEU A 152 -10.19 -2.84 -3.11
N GLY A 153 -8.91 -2.88 -2.72
CA GLY A 153 -8.36 -2.02 -1.67
C GLY A 153 -8.72 -2.38 -0.22
N LEU A 154 -9.42 -3.49 0.02
CA LEU A 154 -9.86 -3.90 1.38
C LEU A 154 -8.69 -3.97 2.39
N HIS A 155 -7.55 -4.51 1.96
CA HIS A 155 -6.36 -4.65 2.80
C HIS A 155 -5.71 -3.30 3.12
N VAL A 156 -5.87 -2.28 2.28
CA VAL A 156 -5.29 -0.96 2.50
C VAL A 156 -5.84 -0.36 3.79
N GLN A 157 -7.16 -0.43 3.97
CA GLN A 157 -7.84 0.06 5.17
C GLN A 157 -7.39 -0.70 6.42
N GLU A 158 -7.37 -2.03 6.36
CA GLU A 158 -7.01 -2.87 7.50
C GLU A 158 -5.55 -2.65 7.93
N ILE A 159 -4.63 -2.49 6.97
CA ILE A 159 -3.22 -2.22 7.24
C ILE A 159 -3.03 -0.84 7.86
N ILE A 160 -3.63 0.20 7.28
CA ILE A 160 -3.52 1.57 7.79
C ILE A 160 -4.01 1.64 9.24
N LYS A 161 -5.18 1.04 9.54
CA LYS A 161 -5.78 1.03 10.87
C LYS A 161 -4.96 0.19 11.86
N LYS A 162 -4.58 -1.04 11.52
CA LYS A 162 -3.86 -1.95 12.43
C LYS A 162 -2.48 -1.42 12.84
N TYR A 163 -1.73 -0.85 11.90
CA TYR A 163 -0.35 -0.42 12.14
C TYR A 163 -0.23 1.10 12.40
N ASN A 164 -1.34 1.83 12.38
CA ASN A 164 -1.37 3.29 12.57
C ASN A 164 -0.36 4.00 11.64
N ILE A 165 -0.47 3.67 10.35
CA ILE A 165 0.41 4.19 9.29
C ILE A 165 0.21 5.70 9.17
N SER A 166 1.30 6.45 9.10
CA SER A 166 1.29 7.93 9.04
C SER A 166 1.45 8.48 7.63
N ALA A 167 1.95 7.68 6.69
CA ALA A 167 1.96 8.02 5.28
C ALA A 167 1.80 6.75 4.42
N ALA A 168 0.78 6.73 3.57
CA ALA A 168 0.54 5.65 2.62
C ALA A 168 0.80 6.14 1.20
N PHE A 169 1.50 5.35 0.39
CA PHE A 169 1.54 5.51 -1.05
C PHE A 169 0.73 4.39 -1.68
N ILE A 170 -0.32 4.74 -2.43
CA ILE A 170 -1.22 3.78 -3.07
C ILE A 170 -1.03 3.90 -4.58
N PHE A 171 -0.64 2.79 -5.21
CA PHE A 171 -0.47 2.71 -6.65
C PHE A 171 -1.31 1.57 -7.20
N GLU A 172 -2.26 1.91 -8.07
CA GLU A 172 -3.03 0.96 -8.87
C GLU A 172 -2.84 1.37 -10.34
N LYS A 173 -2.27 0.46 -11.14
CA LYS A 173 -1.97 0.74 -12.54
C LYS A 173 -3.24 0.78 -13.36
N ASN A 174 -4.23 -0.04 -13.01
CA ASN A 174 -5.46 -0.17 -13.76
C ASN A 174 -6.55 0.76 -13.19
N LEU A 175 -6.85 1.83 -13.92
CA LEU A 175 -7.83 2.83 -13.50
C LEU A 175 -9.26 2.26 -13.35
N GLU A 176 -9.61 1.25 -14.15
CA GLU A 176 -10.92 0.59 -14.06
C GLU A 176 -11.04 -0.21 -12.77
N ILE A 177 -10.01 -0.99 -12.42
CA ILE A 177 -9.93 -1.69 -11.12
C ILE A 177 -9.97 -0.69 -9.96
N PHE A 178 -9.23 0.42 -10.05
CA PHE A 178 -9.28 1.47 -9.04
C PHE A 178 -10.66 2.12 -8.94
N ARG A 179 -11.39 2.30 -10.06
CA ARG A 179 -12.79 2.75 -10.04
C ARG A 179 -13.68 1.75 -9.31
N LEU A 180 -13.52 0.45 -9.56
CA LEU A 180 -14.32 -0.59 -8.90
C LEU A 180 -14.06 -0.62 -7.38
N SER A 181 -12.83 -0.36 -6.93
CA SER A 181 -12.50 -0.29 -5.50
C SER A 181 -13.28 0.81 -4.77
N LEU A 182 -13.71 1.88 -5.46
CA LEU A 182 -14.48 2.98 -4.88
C LEU A 182 -15.85 2.55 -4.36
N PHE A 183 -16.41 1.44 -4.84
CA PHE A 183 -17.67 0.90 -4.35
C PHE A 183 -17.51 0.14 -3.03
N VAL A 184 -16.29 -0.30 -2.71
CA VAL A 184 -16.03 -1.27 -1.65
C VAL A 184 -15.20 -0.68 -0.52
N THR A 185 -14.15 0.08 -0.84
CA THR A 185 -13.22 0.66 0.13
C THR A 185 -13.56 2.12 0.40
N ASN A 186 -13.68 2.51 1.67
CA ASN A 186 -13.98 3.88 2.09
C ASN A 186 -12.68 4.71 2.16
N TYR A 187 -12.22 5.23 1.02
CA TYR A 187 -11.00 6.02 0.91
C TYR A 187 -11.02 7.31 1.74
N VAL A 188 -12.21 7.82 2.07
CA VAL A 188 -12.33 8.99 2.97
C VAL A 188 -11.82 8.67 4.38
N GLU A 189 -12.08 7.46 4.88
CA GLU A 189 -11.54 7.01 6.18
C GLU A 189 -10.04 6.76 6.16
N LEU A 190 -9.42 6.72 4.98
CA LEU A 190 -7.98 6.55 4.82
C LEU A 190 -7.24 7.88 4.78
N SER A 191 -7.95 9.02 4.81
CA SER A 191 -7.31 10.33 4.95
C SER A 191 -6.59 10.40 6.30
N LEU A 192 -5.26 10.50 6.23
CA LEU A 192 -4.33 10.57 7.37
C LEU A 192 -4.08 12.01 7.80
#